data_AF-A0A7V9B2H3-F1
#
_entry.id   AF-A0A7V9B2H3-F1
#
_cell.length_a   1.000
_cell.length_b   1.000
_cell.length_c   1.000
_cell.angle_alpha   90.00
_cell.angle_beta   90.00
_cell.angle_gamma   90.00
#
_symmetry.space_group_name_H-M   'P 1'
#
loop_
_entity.id
_entity.type
_entity.pdbx_description
1 polymer ?
#
loop_
_entity_poly.entity_id
_entity_poly.type
_entity_poly.pdbx_seq_one_letter_code
_entity_poly.pdbx_strand_id
1 'polypeptide(L)'
;MAMDKREAQHLLGFLRKLPNWILLAASIFFLIIAVFALRANNQRMIELRAAVFVADEQDGDVEGALRALREHVYKHMNTDLAAGDNAIKPPIQLKYRYERLVAAEKAKNQNTNDQVYTDAQDYCEQQIASGFSGRGRIPCIQEYVDTHGTPEGKAVTIPEDAYKFDFASPSWSPDLAGWSLVLAALFFGLFVIWIVSEYILHQQLRLHN
;
A
#
# COMPACT_ATOMS: atom_id res chain seq x y z
N MET A 1 14.09 39.86 -19.96
CA MET A 1 13.60 41.24 -19.77
C MET A 1 14.09 41.68 -18.41
N ALA A 2 15.01 42.64 -18.34
CA ALA A 2 15.48 43.16 -17.04
C ALA A 2 14.40 44.08 -16.48
N MET A 3 14.01 43.86 -15.22
CA MET A 3 12.99 44.63 -14.53
C MET A 3 13.58 45.95 -14.01
N ASP A 4 12.80 47.04 -13.97
CA ASP A 4 13.29 48.34 -13.52
C ASP A 4 13.60 48.37 -12.01
N LYS A 5 14.58 49.18 -11.59
CA LYS A 5 15.05 49.28 -10.20
C LYS A 5 13.92 49.73 -9.26
N ARG A 6 13.05 50.64 -9.70
CA ARG A 6 11.92 51.13 -8.89
C ARG A 6 10.83 50.08 -8.73
N GLU A 7 10.56 49.32 -9.79
CA GLU A 7 9.61 48.20 -9.76
C GLU A 7 10.10 47.10 -8.80
N ALA A 8 11.39 46.76 -8.84
CA ALA A 8 11.99 45.79 -7.92
C ALA A 8 11.88 46.20 -6.45
N GLN A 9 12.10 47.49 -6.14
CA GLN A 9 11.95 48.03 -4.79
C GLN A 9 10.50 48.01 -4.31
N HIS A 10 9.53 48.31 -5.18
CA HIS A 10 8.10 48.25 -4.87
C HIS A 10 7.64 46.82 -4.57
N LEU A 11 8.01 45.85 -5.42
CA LEU A 11 7.69 44.43 -5.25
C LEU A 11 8.31 43.86 -3.97
N LEU A 12 9.58 44.19 -3.69
CA LEU A 12 10.25 43.76 -2.47
C LEU A 12 9.58 44.34 -1.22
N GLY A 13 9.18 45.61 -1.26
CA GLY A 13 8.45 46.27 -0.19
C GLY A 13 7.06 45.67 0.06
N PHE A 14 6.39 45.17 -0.98
CA PHE A 14 5.13 44.44 -0.85
C PHE A 14 5.33 43.04 -0.25
N LEU A 15 6.30 42.27 -0.76
CA LEU A 15 6.60 40.92 -0.28
C LEU A 15 6.93 40.91 1.21
N ARG A 16 7.76 41.86 1.68
CA ARG A 16 8.16 41.99 3.10
C ARG A 16 7.05 42.36 4.07
N LYS A 17 5.89 42.82 3.59
CA LYS A 17 4.73 43.11 4.45
C LYS A 17 3.98 41.85 4.87
N LEU A 18 4.13 40.75 4.13
CA LEU A 18 3.50 39.48 4.43
C LEU A 18 4.42 38.61 5.28
N PRO A 19 3.98 38.09 6.45
CA PRO A 19 4.79 37.19 7.25
C PRO A 19 4.91 35.82 6.55
N ASN A 20 6.00 35.60 5.83
CA ASN A 20 6.29 34.36 5.11
C ASN A 20 6.28 33.11 6.02
N TRP A 21 6.60 33.28 7.31
CA TRP A 21 6.56 32.21 8.29
C TRP A 21 5.17 31.59 8.45
N ILE A 22 4.09 32.32 8.12
CA ILE A 22 2.72 31.78 8.13
C ILE A 22 2.57 30.68 7.08
N LEU A 23 3.17 30.84 5.89
CA LEU A 23 3.14 29.81 4.85
C LEU A 23 3.88 28.55 5.31
N LEU A 24 5.03 28.71 5.96
CA LEU A 24 5.77 27.60 6.53
C LEU A 24 4.98 26.92 7.67
N ALA A 25 4.40 27.70 8.59
CA ALA A 25 3.60 27.18 9.69
C ALA A 25 2.36 26.43 9.19
N ALA A 26 1.68 26.95 8.17
CA ALA A 26 0.55 26.29 7.52
C ALA A 26 0.99 24.97 6.87
N SER A 27 2.11 24.97 6.14
CA SER A 27 2.66 23.74 5.55
C SER A 27 2.96 22.68 6.61
N ILE A 28 3.64 23.05 7.71
CA ILE A 28 3.92 22.14 8.83
C ILE A 28 2.65 21.62 9.48
N PHE A 29 1.65 22.48 9.69
CA PHE A 29 0.37 22.10 10.25
C PHE A 29 -0.34 21.04 9.39
N PHE A 30 -0.46 21.27 8.09
CA PHE A 30 -1.06 20.29 7.17
C PHE A 30 -0.23 19.02 7.03
N LEU A 31 1.11 19.12 7.11
CA LEU A 31 1.99 17.95 7.10
C LEU A 31 1.74 17.06 8.33
N ILE A 32 1.56 17.64 9.51
CA ILE A 32 1.22 16.90 10.73
C ILE A 32 -0.11 16.17 10.55
N ILE A 33 -1.14 16.85 10.06
CA ILE A 33 -2.45 16.23 9.79
C ILE A 33 -2.31 15.08 8.80
N ALA A 34 -1.55 15.27 7.71
CA ALA A 34 -1.30 14.24 6.71
C ALA A 34 -0.67 13.00 7.33
N VAL A 35 0.34 13.15 8.18
CA VAL A 35 1.01 12.02 8.86
C VAL A 35 0.04 11.21 9.71
N PHE A 36 -0.79 11.87 10.53
CA PHE A 36 -1.76 11.17 11.39
C PHE A 36 -2.86 10.50 10.57
N ALA A 37 -3.37 11.18 9.53
CA ALA A 37 -4.39 10.61 8.65
C ALA A 37 -3.85 9.39 7.87
N LEU A 38 -2.63 9.48 7.34
CA LEU A 38 -1.96 8.34 6.68
C LEU A 38 -1.75 7.16 7.61
N ARG A 39 -1.38 7.42 8.87
CA ARG A 39 -1.24 6.38 9.89
C ARG A 39 -2.60 5.72 10.17
N ALA A 40 -3.67 6.50 10.29
CA ALA A 40 -5.01 5.96 10.51
C ALA A 40 -5.48 5.09 9.32
N ASN A 41 -5.25 5.54 8.09
CA ASN A 41 -5.57 4.77 6.88
C ASN A 41 -4.85 3.43 6.84
N ASN A 42 -3.55 3.42 7.17
CA ASN A 42 -2.74 2.21 7.26
C ASN A 42 -3.22 1.25 8.36
N GLN A 43 -3.54 1.77 9.55
CA GLN A 43 -4.06 0.95 10.65
C GLN A 43 -5.37 0.27 10.26
N ARG A 44 -6.28 1.03 9.63
CA ARG A 44 -7.57 0.49 9.16
C ARG A 44 -7.39 -0.58 8.08
N MET A 45 -6.43 -0.41 7.18
CA MET A 45 -6.09 -1.44 6.20
C MET A 45 -5.63 -2.74 6.87
N ILE A 46 -4.77 -2.65 7.90
CA ILE A 46 -4.29 -3.81 8.65
C ILE A 46 -5.45 -4.55 9.32
N GLU A 47 -6.39 -3.82 9.94
CA GLU A 47 -7.60 -4.39 10.55
C GLU A 47 -8.47 -5.13 9.53
N LEU A 48 -8.74 -4.50 8.38
CA LEU A 48 -9.55 -5.10 7.32
C LEU A 48 -8.87 -6.33 6.73
N ARG A 49 -7.54 -6.30 6.59
CA ARG A 49 -6.76 -7.46 6.16
C ARG A 49 -6.82 -8.59 7.18
N ALA A 50 -6.71 -8.30 8.48
CA ALA A 50 -6.88 -9.30 9.54
C ALA A 50 -8.29 -9.90 9.49
N ALA A 51 -9.33 -9.09 9.27
CA ALA A 51 -10.70 -9.57 9.14
C ALA A 51 -10.90 -10.55 7.96
N VAL A 52 -10.23 -10.32 6.82
CA VAL A 52 -10.22 -11.27 5.70
C VAL A 52 -9.66 -12.62 6.13
N PHE A 53 -8.57 -12.63 6.89
CA PHE A 53 -7.95 -13.88 7.33
C PHE A 53 -8.76 -14.61 8.40
N VAL A 54 -9.38 -13.87 9.33
CA VAL A 54 -10.33 -14.46 10.29
C VAL A 54 -11.53 -15.08 9.56
N ALA A 55 -12.07 -14.39 8.55
CA ALA A 55 -13.16 -14.93 7.73
C ALA A 55 -12.73 -16.19 6.97
N ASP A 56 -11.50 -16.24 6.46
CA ASP A 56 -10.96 -17.43 5.76
C ASP A 56 -10.83 -18.64 6.69
N GLU A 57 -10.28 -18.43 7.89
CA GLU A 57 -10.11 -19.46 8.91
C GLU A 57 -11.45 -20.01 9.40
N GLN A 58 -12.45 -19.15 9.58
CA GLN A 58 -13.76 -19.52 10.09
C GLN A 58 -14.73 -20.01 9.01
N ASP A 59 -14.30 -20.04 7.74
CA ASP A 59 -15.16 -20.28 6.57
C ASP A 59 -16.40 -19.36 6.56
N GLY A 60 -16.19 -18.10 6.93
CA GLY A 60 -17.21 -17.06 7.00
C GLY A 60 -17.40 -16.28 5.70
N ASP A 61 -17.87 -15.03 5.80
CA ASP A 61 -18.07 -14.15 4.63
C ASP A 61 -16.75 -13.53 4.13
N VAL A 62 -15.93 -14.37 3.49
CA VAL A 62 -14.64 -13.99 2.90
C VAL A 62 -14.83 -12.92 1.81
N GLU A 63 -15.86 -13.05 0.96
CA GLU A 63 -16.10 -12.13 -0.14
C GLU A 63 -16.52 -10.74 0.35
N GLY A 64 -17.35 -10.68 1.40
CA GLY A 64 -17.69 -9.43 2.08
C GLY A 64 -16.47 -8.75 2.69
N ALA A 65 -15.61 -9.52 3.37
CA ALA A 65 -14.36 -9.00 3.94
C ALA A 65 -13.39 -8.50 2.87
N LEU A 66 -13.20 -9.26 1.78
CA LEU A 66 -12.36 -8.87 0.64
C LEU A 66 -12.90 -7.60 -0.04
N ARG A 67 -14.22 -7.48 -0.19
CA ARG A 67 -14.85 -6.27 -0.74
C ARG A 67 -14.58 -5.06 0.15
N ALA A 68 -14.75 -5.18 1.46
CA ALA A 68 -14.50 -4.08 2.40
C ALA A 68 -13.03 -3.63 2.37
N LEU A 69 -12.10 -4.59 2.34
CA LEU A 69 -10.67 -4.30 2.20
C LEU A 69 -10.36 -3.60 0.88
N ARG A 70 -10.86 -4.10 -0.24
CA ARG A 70 -10.68 -3.51 -1.57
C ARG A 70 -11.21 -2.07 -1.64
N GLU A 71 -12.42 -1.84 -1.13
CA GLU A 71 -13.01 -0.49 -1.11
C GLU A 71 -12.15 0.50 -0.31
N HIS A 72 -11.61 0.06 0.83
CA HIS A 72 -10.70 0.88 1.62
C HIS A 72 -9.39 1.17 0.89
N VAL A 73 -8.77 0.15 0.29
CA VAL A 73 -7.52 0.31 -0.47
C VAL A 73 -7.70 1.29 -1.62
N TYR A 74 -8.79 1.19 -2.38
CA TYR A 74 -9.05 2.08 -3.52
C TYR A 74 -9.35 3.53 -3.14
N LYS A 75 -9.84 3.78 -1.92
CA LYS A 75 -10.27 5.11 -1.49
C LYS A 75 -9.28 5.83 -0.59
N HIS A 76 -8.44 5.11 0.14
CA HIS A 76 -7.68 5.66 1.27
C HIS A 76 -6.20 5.30 1.28
N MET A 77 -5.78 4.32 0.47
CA MET A 77 -4.38 3.91 0.44
C MET A 77 -3.66 4.59 -0.70
N ASN A 78 -2.44 5.02 -0.43
CA ASN A 78 -1.51 5.61 -1.39
C ASN A 78 -0.21 4.79 -1.52
N THR A 79 -0.23 3.58 -0.98
CA THR A 79 0.85 2.60 -1.05
C THR A 79 0.26 1.21 -1.24
N ASP A 80 1.00 0.33 -1.90
CA ASP A 80 0.57 -1.04 -2.11
C ASP A 80 0.50 -1.84 -0.80
N LEU A 81 -0.34 -2.88 -0.79
CA LEU A 81 -0.44 -3.86 0.30
C LEU A 81 0.85 -4.69 0.47
N ALA A 82 1.65 -4.73 -0.59
CA ALA A 82 2.96 -5.35 -0.68
C ALA A 82 4.06 -4.32 -0.35
N ALA A 83 4.19 -3.93 0.91
CA ALA A 83 5.23 -3.00 1.36
C ALA A 83 6.44 -3.72 2.02
N GLY A 84 7.66 -3.26 1.71
CA GLY A 84 8.95 -3.75 2.26
C GLY A 84 9.74 -4.68 1.33
N ASP A 85 11.03 -4.87 1.62
CA ASP A 85 11.99 -5.61 0.77
C ASP A 85 11.66 -7.11 0.58
N ASN A 86 10.77 -7.66 1.41
CA ASN A 86 10.31 -9.05 1.37
C ASN A 86 8.83 -9.18 0.98
N ALA A 87 8.34 -8.28 0.13
CA ALA A 87 6.94 -8.25 -0.25
C ALA A 87 6.59 -9.44 -1.16
N ILE A 88 6.04 -10.50 -0.58
CA ILE A 88 5.42 -11.59 -1.33
C ILE A 88 4.19 -11.04 -2.05
N LYS A 89 4.20 -11.15 -3.38
CA LYS A 89 3.07 -10.86 -4.26
C LYS A 89 2.44 -12.16 -4.74
N PRO A 90 1.11 -12.27 -4.76
CA PRO A 90 0.13 -11.30 -4.25
C PRO A 90 0.07 -11.27 -2.70
N PRO A 91 -0.27 -10.11 -2.10
CA PRO A 91 -0.12 -9.83 -0.67
C PRO A 91 -1.15 -10.54 0.21
N ILE A 92 -2.28 -10.98 -0.35
CA ILE A 92 -3.31 -11.74 0.34
C ILE A 92 -3.33 -13.15 -0.24
N GLN A 93 -3.10 -14.14 0.60
CA GLN A 93 -3.22 -15.56 0.26
C GLN A 93 -4.13 -16.19 1.30
N LEU A 94 -5.16 -16.90 0.85
CA LEU A 94 -6.16 -17.50 1.74
C LEU A 94 -5.80 -18.97 1.94
N LYS A 95 -5.12 -19.26 3.06
CA LYS A 95 -4.63 -20.60 3.40
C LYS A 95 -5.77 -21.60 3.43
N TYR A 96 -6.80 -21.31 4.22
CA TYR A 96 -7.83 -22.29 4.51
C TYR A 96 -8.75 -22.48 3.31
N ARG A 97 -9.04 -21.41 2.54
CA ARG A 97 -9.72 -21.52 1.24
C ARG A 97 -8.95 -22.40 0.26
N TYR A 98 -7.62 -22.23 0.18
CA TYR A 98 -6.79 -23.10 -0.67
C TYR A 98 -6.91 -24.57 -0.26
N GLU A 99 -6.78 -24.88 1.04
CA GLU A 99 -6.92 -26.24 1.56
C GLU A 99 -8.30 -26.84 1.27
N ARG A 100 -9.38 -26.05 1.44
CA ARG A 100 -10.75 -26.46 1.09
C ARG A 100 -10.91 -26.74 -0.40
N LEU A 101 -10.32 -25.91 -1.28
CA LEU A 101 -10.35 -26.10 -2.73
C LEU A 101 -9.58 -27.36 -3.15
N VAL A 102 -8.40 -27.59 -2.57
CA VAL A 102 -7.61 -28.81 -2.79
C VAL A 102 -8.40 -30.05 -2.37
N ALA A 103 -9.02 -30.03 -1.18
CA ALA A 103 -9.83 -31.15 -0.70
C ALA A 103 -11.05 -31.42 -1.61
N ALA A 104 -11.74 -30.37 -2.06
CA ALA A 104 -12.87 -30.50 -2.97
C ALA A 104 -12.46 -31.06 -4.35
N GLU A 105 -11.30 -30.68 -4.87
CA GLU A 105 -10.81 -31.16 -6.16
C GLU A 105 -10.30 -32.60 -6.08
N LYS A 106 -9.66 -32.97 -4.97
CA LYS A 106 -9.32 -34.38 -4.68
C LYS A 106 -10.56 -35.26 -4.57
N ALA A 107 -11.63 -34.80 -3.94
CA ALA A 107 -12.87 -35.56 -3.81
C ALA A 107 -13.53 -35.86 -5.18
N LYS A 108 -13.33 -35.00 -6.18
CA LYS A 108 -13.76 -35.26 -7.57
C LYS A 108 -12.84 -36.26 -8.29
N ASN A 109 -11.56 -36.25 -7.96
CA ASN A 109 -10.52 -37.06 -8.58
C ASN A 109 -10.14 -38.23 -7.65
N GLN A 110 -10.96 -39.29 -7.63
CA GLN A 110 -10.82 -40.48 -6.75
C GLN A 110 -9.47 -41.23 -6.85
N ASN A 111 -8.62 -40.90 -7.82
CA ASN A 111 -7.30 -41.51 -8.04
C ASN A 111 -6.13 -40.62 -7.59
N THR A 112 -6.39 -39.51 -6.90
CA THR A 112 -5.33 -38.59 -6.45
C THR A 112 -4.67 -39.13 -5.19
N ASN A 113 -3.34 -39.24 -5.18
CA ASN A 113 -2.59 -39.65 -3.99
C ASN A 113 -2.71 -38.58 -2.90
N ASP A 114 -3.48 -38.87 -1.84
CA ASP A 114 -3.72 -37.92 -0.76
C ASP A 114 -2.47 -37.61 0.06
N GLN A 115 -1.53 -38.54 0.11
CA GLN A 115 -0.38 -38.51 1.00
C GLN A 115 0.60 -37.38 0.66
N VAL A 116 0.86 -37.12 -0.63
CA VAL A 116 1.80 -36.07 -1.05
C VAL A 116 1.39 -34.67 -0.57
N TYR A 117 0.09 -34.38 -0.54
CA TYR A 117 -0.41 -33.08 -0.08
C TYR A 117 -0.40 -32.96 1.44
N THR A 118 -0.60 -34.06 2.16
CA THR A 118 -0.43 -34.08 3.63
C THR A 118 1.03 -33.89 3.98
N ASP A 119 1.93 -34.63 3.33
CA ASP A 119 3.38 -34.51 3.50
C ASP A 119 3.89 -33.09 3.16
N ALA A 120 3.36 -32.49 2.08
CA ALA A 120 3.67 -31.13 1.68
C ALA A 120 3.23 -30.11 2.74
N GLN A 121 2.02 -30.26 3.31
CA GLN A 121 1.53 -29.39 4.37
C GLN A 121 2.42 -29.50 5.61
N ASP A 122 2.66 -30.71 6.10
CA ASP A 122 3.48 -30.94 7.29
C ASP A 122 4.91 -30.39 7.11
N TYR A 123 5.52 -30.63 5.94
CA TYR A 123 6.84 -30.11 5.60
C TYR A 123 6.85 -28.58 5.59
N CYS A 124 5.94 -27.95 4.86
CA CYS A 124 5.92 -26.49 4.69
C CYS A 124 5.49 -25.76 5.96
N GLU A 125 4.66 -26.35 6.82
CA GLU A 125 4.33 -25.79 8.13
C GLU A 125 5.52 -25.81 9.09
N GLN A 126 6.32 -26.88 9.07
CA GLN A 126 7.56 -26.97 9.85
C GLN A 126 8.62 -25.96 9.36
N GLN A 127 8.81 -25.84 8.05
CA GLN A 127 9.78 -24.89 7.48
C GLN A 127 9.35 -23.42 7.67
N ILE A 128 8.04 -23.15 7.64
CA ILE A 128 7.49 -21.79 7.67
C ILE A 128 6.50 -21.67 8.84
N ALA A 129 7.00 -21.88 10.06
CA ALA A 129 6.18 -21.85 11.29
C ALA A 129 5.45 -20.52 11.51
N SER A 130 6.02 -19.38 11.06
CA SER A 130 5.44 -18.04 11.21
C SER A 130 4.69 -17.51 9.97
N GLY A 131 4.33 -18.39 9.02
CA GLY A 131 3.60 -18.01 7.81
C GLY A 131 2.19 -17.49 8.12
N PHE A 132 2.04 -16.17 8.25
CA PHE A 132 0.74 -15.52 8.44
C PHE A 132 -0.13 -15.75 7.19
N SER A 133 -1.23 -16.48 7.38
CA SER A 133 -2.26 -16.70 6.35
C SER A 133 -1.68 -17.17 5.01
N GLY A 134 -1.00 -18.32 5.00
CA GLY A 134 -0.56 -18.98 3.76
C GLY A 134 0.64 -18.33 3.07
N ARG A 135 1.08 -17.15 3.52
CA ARG A 135 2.23 -16.43 2.98
C ARG A 135 3.50 -17.29 3.05
N GLY A 136 4.06 -17.61 1.88
CA GLY A 136 5.22 -18.51 1.73
C GLY A 136 4.89 -20.00 1.83
N ARG A 137 3.87 -20.38 2.63
CA ARG A 137 3.42 -21.77 2.76
C ARG A 137 2.77 -22.31 1.48
N ILE A 138 1.86 -21.56 0.85
CA ILE A 138 1.18 -22.07 -0.35
C ILE A 138 2.17 -22.30 -1.52
N PRO A 139 3.07 -21.35 -1.84
CA PRO A 139 4.12 -21.61 -2.84
C PRO A 139 5.01 -22.81 -2.49
N CYS A 140 5.34 -23.00 -1.22
CA CYS A 140 6.09 -24.18 -0.75
C CYS A 140 5.32 -25.49 -1.01
N ILE A 141 4.02 -25.52 -0.72
CA ILE A 141 3.17 -26.70 -0.95
C ILE A 141 3.10 -27.02 -2.45
N GLN A 142 2.91 -25.98 -3.30
CA GLN A 142 2.89 -26.14 -4.75
C GLN A 142 4.21 -26.75 -5.26
N GLU A 143 5.35 -26.17 -4.87
CA GLU A 143 6.68 -26.67 -5.25
C GLU A 143 6.94 -28.11 -4.74
N TYR A 144 6.50 -28.43 -3.52
CA TYR A 144 6.66 -29.77 -2.96
C TYR A 144 5.89 -30.81 -3.78
N VAL A 145 4.62 -30.51 -4.11
CA VAL A 145 3.79 -31.40 -4.93
C VAL A 145 4.35 -31.51 -6.35
N ASP A 146 4.87 -30.44 -6.91
CA ASP A 146 5.50 -30.44 -8.24
C ASP A 146 6.78 -31.29 -8.29
N THR A 147 7.53 -31.36 -7.20
CA THR A 147 8.79 -32.10 -7.14
C THR A 147 8.64 -33.56 -6.67
N HIS A 148 7.68 -33.83 -5.78
CA HIS A 148 7.51 -35.14 -5.13
C HIS A 148 6.21 -35.87 -5.53
N GLY A 149 5.28 -35.20 -6.20
CA GLY A 149 4.00 -35.78 -6.60
C GLY A 149 4.09 -36.72 -7.80
N THR A 150 3.23 -37.75 -7.81
CA THR A 150 2.96 -38.56 -9.01
C THR A 150 2.19 -37.73 -10.04
N PRO A 151 2.13 -38.14 -11.32
CA PRO A 151 1.34 -37.43 -12.33
C PRO A 151 -0.13 -37.22 -11.91
N GLU A 152 -0.75 -38.15 -11.17
CA GLU A 152 -2.09 -37.95 -10.64
C GLU A 152 -2.13 -36.90 -9.51
N GLY A 153 -1.12 -36.85 -8.64
CA GLY A 153 -0.99 -35.84 -7.58
C GLY A 153 -0.83 -34.42 -8.12
N LYS A 154 -0.15 -34.26 -9.26
CA LYS A 154 0.01 -32.97 -9.96
C LYS A 154 -1.24 -32.50 -10.70
N ALA A 155 -2.24 -33.36 -10.87
CA ALA A 155 -3.46 -33.02 -11.61
C ALA A 155 -4.37 -32.06 -10.83
N VAL A 156 -4.19 -31.91 -9.52
CA VAL A 156 -4.96 -30.96 -8.69
C VAL A 156 -4.43 -29.55 -8.90
N THR A 157 -4.96 -28.89 -9.93
CA THR A 157 -4.66 -27.49 -10.25
C THR A 157 -5.74 -26.58 -9.68
N ILE A 158 -5.39 -25.77 -8.68
CA ILE A 158 -6.28 -24.76 -8.12
C ILE A 158 -6.00 -23.40 -8.78
N PRO A 159 -7.01 -22.74 -9.39
CA PRO A 159 -6.83 -21.41 -9.97
C PRO A 159 -6.32 -20.40 -8.94
N GLU A 160 -5.32 -19.62 -9.30
CA GLU A 160 -4.68 -18.66 -8.40
C GLU A 160 -5.65 -17.59 -7.89
N ASP A 161 -6.51 -17.07 -8.76
CA ASP A 161 -7.53 -16.07 -8.46
C ASP A 161 -8.58 -16.53 -7.43
N ALA A 162 -8.69 -17.84 -7.20
CA ALA A 162 -9.58 -18.39 -6.20
C ALA A 162 -9.07 -18.19 -4.76
N TYR A 163 -7.78 -17.92 -4.54
CA TYR A 163 -7.22 -17.80 -3.18
C TYR A 163 -6.14 -16.71 -3.04
N LYS A 164 -5.68 -16.12 -4.14
CA LYS A 164 -4.68 -15.06 -4.19
C LYS A 164 -5.36 -13.74 -4.58
N PHE A 165 -5.17 -12.70 -3.77
CA PHE A 165 -5.75 -11.37 -4.03
C PHE A 165 -4.71 -10.26 -3.88
N ASP A 166 -4.78 -9.30 -4.79
CA ASP A 166 -4.05 -8.04 -4.75
C ASP A 166 -4.98 -6.89 -5.14
N PHE A 167 -4.79 -5.73 -4.52
CA PHE A 167 -5.61 -4.55 -4.76
C PHE A 167 -4.68 -3.37 -5.07
N ALA A 168 -4.83 -2.81 -6.27
CA ALA A 168 -4.08 -1.63 -6.70
C ALA A 168 -4.46 -0.40 -5.87
N SER A 169 -3.48 0.28 -5.30
CA SER A 169 -3.71 1.54 -4.59
C SER A 169 -3.57 2.73 -5.55
N PRO A 170 -4.42 3.77 -5.46
CA PRO A 170 -4.20 4.99 -6.23
C PRO A 170 -2.96 5.74 -5.70
N SER A 171 -2.25 6.48 -6.56
CA SER A 171 -1.13 7.32 -6.09
C SER A 171 -1.57 8.48 -5.21
N TRP A 172 -2.86 8.84 -5.25
CA TRP A 172 -3.48 9.86 -4.42
C TRP A 172 -4.94 9.53 -4.14
N SER A 173 -5.38 9.74 -2.90
CA SER A 173 -6.75 9.53 -2.43
C SER A 173 -7.45 10.87 -2.14
N PRO A 174 -8.73 11.05 -2.52
CA PRO A 174 -9.50 12.25 -2.19
C PRO A 174 -10.01 12.23 -0.74
N ASP A 175 -9.14 11.95 0.22
CA ASP A 175 -9.45 11.87 1.65
C ASP A 175 -8.63 12.88 2.46
N LEU A 176 -8.79 12.86 3.79
CA LEU A 176 -8.12 13.81 4.67
C LEU A 176 -6.60 13.77 4.50
N ALA A 177 -6.02 12.57 4.35
CA ALA A 177 -4.60 12.38 4.12
C ALA A 177 -4.16 13.03 2.80
N GLY A 178 -4.84 12.70 1.71
CA GLY A 178 -4.50 13.22 0.39
C GLY A 178 -4.65 14.73 0.26
N TRP A 179 -5.73 15.32 0.78
CA TRP A 179 -5.92 16.77 0.75
C TRP A 179 -4.94 17.52 1.66
N SER A 180 -4.63 16.97 2.84
CA SER A 180 -3.63 17.56 3.73
C SER A 180 -2.24 17.57 3.09
N LEU A 181 -1.88 16.51 2.37
CA LEU A 181 -0.61 16.45 1.63
C LEU A 181 -0.55 17.48 0.49
N VAL A 182 -1.65 17.64 -0.27
CA VAL A 182 -1.76 18.67 -1.31
C VAL A 182 -1.60 20.08 -0.73
N LEU A 183 -2.30 20.38 0.37
CA LEU A 183 -2.19 21.68 1.03
C LEU A 183 -0.80 21.92 1.60
N ALA A 184 -0.19 20.91 2.23
CA ALA A 184 1.18 21.00 2.74
C ALA A 184 2.18 21.33 1.63
N ALA A 185 2.06 20.66 0.47
CA ALA A 185 2.89 20.91 -0.71
C ALA A 185 2.64 22.30 -1.33
N LEU A 186 1.38 22.72 -1.41
CA LEU A 186 1.01 24.04 -1.91
C LEU A 186 1.62 25.17 -1.07
N PHE A 187 1.42 25.14 0.25
CA PHE A 187 1.96 26.18 1.14
C PHE A 187 3.49 26.17 1.17
N PHE A 188 4.12 24.99 1.10
CA PHE A 188 5.57 24.89 0.99
C PHE A 188 6.08 25.46 -0.34
N GLY A 189 5.42 25.14 -1.46
CA GLY A 189 5.77 25.67 -2.78
C GLY A 189 5.65 27.20 -2.82
N LEU A 190 4.57 27.76 -2.27
CA LEU A 190 4.39 29.21 -2.15
C LEU A 190 5.48 29.84 -1.27
N PHE A 191 5.86 29.19 -0.18
CA PHE A 191 6.95 29.65 0.69
C PHE A 191 8.30 29.68 -0.05
N VAL A 192 8.62 28.64 -0.82
CA VAL A 192 9.86 28.58 -1.63
C VAL A 192 9.85 29.65 -2.72
N ILE A 193 8.75 29.79 -3.46
CA ILE A 193 8.61 30.81 -4.50
C ILE A 193 8.80 32.21 -3.89
N TRP A 194 8.24 32.45 -2.71
CA TRP A 194 8.37 33.71 -1.99
C TRP A 194 9.85 34.00 -1.63
N ILE A 195 10.57 33.04 -1.05
CA ILE A 195 11.99 33.21 -0.69
C ILE A 195 12.86 33.44 -1.92
N VAL A 196 12.65 32.66 -2.98
CA VAL A 196 13.41 32.79 -4.23
C VAL A 196 13.15 34.15 -4.87
N SER A 197 11.90 34.61 -4.89
CA SER A 197 11.55 35.93 -5.40
C SER A 197 12.23 37.04 -4.60
N GLU A 198 12.21 36.96 -3.26
CA GLU A 198 12.92 37.94 -2.42
C GLU A 198 14.43 37.93 -2.70
N TYR A 199 15.03 36.75 -2.80
CA TYR A 199 16.46 36.59 -3.08
C TYR A 199 16.86 37.19 -4.43
N ILE A 200 16.13 36.89 -5.51
CA ILE A 200 16.40 37.40 -6.86
C ILE A 200 16.26 38.93 -6.88
N LEU A 201 15.19 39.47 -6.31
CA LEU A 201 14.97 40.91 -6.23
C LEU A 201 16.10 41.61 -5.46
N HIS A 202 16.53 41.02 -4.34
CA HIS A 202 17.63 41.55 -3.54
C HIS A 202 18.97 41.50 -4.30
N GLN A 203 19.22 40.46 -5.08
CA GLN A 203 20.43 40.33 -5.89
C GLN A 203 20.46 41.36 -7.02
N GLN A 204 19.34 41.55 -7.74
CA GLN A 204 19.25 42.56 -8.80
C GLN A 204 19.50 43.98 -8.25
N LEU A 205 18.96 44.31 -7.09
CA LEU A 205 19.22 45.60 -6.44
C LEU A 205 20.68 45.78 -6.02
N ARG A 206 21.38 44.70 -5.61
CA ARG A 206 22.82 44.75 -5.31
C ARG A 206 23.67 44.94 -6.57
N LEU A 207 23.30 44.35 -7.70
CA LEU A 207 24.05 44.46 -8.96
C LEU A 207 23.88 45.84 -9.63
N HIS A 208 22.80 46.58 -9.31
CA HIS A 208 22.52 47.93 -9.82
C HIS A 208 23.00 49.06 -8.88
N ASN A 209 23.83 48.73 -7.88
CA ASN A 209 24.51 49.69 -6.98
C ASN A 209 26.02 49.54 -7.19
#